data_AF-A0AAE0V0Y0-F1
#
_entry.id   AF-A0AAE0V0Y0-F1
#
_cell.length_a   1.000
_cell.length_b   1.000
_cell.length_c   1.000
_cell.angle_alpha   90.00
_cell.angle_beta   90.00
_cell.angle_gamma   90.00
#
_symmetry.space_group_name_H-M   'P 1'
#
loop_
_entity.id
_entity.type
_entity.pdbx_description
1 polymer ?
#
loop_
_entity_poly.entity_id
_entity_poly.type
_entity_poly.pdbx_seq_one_letter_code
_entity_poly.pdbx_strand_id
1 'polypeptide(L)'
;RGAWQQMMMECTIRLALLTMLCAPALARFDLITQLQSDATPLKGVRKVEGSTSTQLAYRLDREANFQIPTRPTFPRGFPAEYSFMTTFRMIKNTVNKVWNLWQVVDEDGMKQVGMRLNGDQQALEFFLTTMDGDLQTVTFRGLSVLFNTKWHKVMIGVESEMVTLYVDCQPVDQKPIKEKGYVSTDGETLFGRLDADSSSSVVFEVQWMLIHCDPKRAQRESCTELPVAEVIITSPPDPKPIPGPAGPPGSPGPRGPAGEDGRDGRDLNLRPKPWTKNLAFGTWNVTLLGGKEPEMVREVERYRLEIVRLASTHSLGSGTQLLERGWALFFSGVPHSEKRRAGVGLLIASQLSRHVLEFSPVNERVVPLRLQARDRCLTVVSAYGPNCSVEYPIFLETLREVLEGAPTGDSIVLLGDFNAHVGNDSDTWRGVIGN
;
A
#
# COMPACT_ATOMS: atom_id res chain seq x y z
N ARG A 1 29.18 -26.03 35.62
CA ARG A 1 27.70 -25.98 35.61
C ARG A 1 27.32 -24.52 35.82
N GLY A 2 26.60 -23.92 34.88
CA GLY A 2 26.21 -22.50 34.90
C GLY A 2 27.29 -21.55 34.39
N ALA A 3 27.41 -21.42 33.05
CA ALA A 3 28.05 -20.29 32.33
C ALA A 3 28.30 -20.58 30.82
N TRP A 4 28.13 -21.83 30.36
CA TRP A 4 28.40 -22.23 28.97
C TRP A 4 27.14 -22.60 28.16
N GLN A 5 25.96 -22.13 28.62
CA GLN A 5 24.67 -22.39 27.96
C GLN A 5 24.00 -21.11 27.43
N GLN A 6 24.71 -19.98 27.47
CA GLN A 6 24.20 -18.67 27.03
C GLN A 6 24.96 -18.10 25.81
N MET A 7 25.91 -18.86 25.25
CA MET A 7 26.74 -18.46 24.10
C MET A 7 26.67 -19.43 22.90
N MET A 8 25.69 -20.35 22.92
CA MET A 8 25.41 -21.31 21.83
C MET A 8 23.94 -21.24 21.39
N MET A 9 23.33 -20.05 21.51
CA MET A 9 22.03 -19.72 20.91
C MET A 9 22.15 -18.47 20.01
N GLU A 10 23.34 -18.29 19.43
CA GLU A 10 23.68 -17.16 18.55
C GLU A 10 24.04 -17.57 17.10
N CYS A 11 23.96 -18.85 16.72
CA CYS A 11 24.57 -19.28 15.45
C CYS A 11 23.73 -20.19 14.54
N THR A 12 22.40 -20.06 14.52
CA THR A 12 21.60 -20.63 13.41
C THR A 12 20.39 -19.76 13.02
N ILE A 13 20.61 -18.46 12.92
CA ILE A 13 19.74 -17.53 12.18
C ILE A 13 20.65 -16.76 11.21
N ARG A 14 21.15 -17.46 10.21
CA ARG A 14 21.76 -16.87 9.01
C ARG A 14 21.36 -17.73 7.82
N LEU A 15 20.87 -17.06 6.76
CA LEU A 15 20.29 -17.56 5.51
C LEU A 15 18.77 -17.87 5.51
N ALA A 16 17.98 -16.79 5.52
CA ALA A 16 16.81 -16.62 4.64
C ALA A 16 16.42 -15.13 4.60
N LEU A 17 17.39 -14.26 4.33
CA LEU A 17 17.18 -12.83 4.10
C LEU A 17 18.02 -12.49 2.88
N LEU A 18 17.46 -12.78 1.71
CA LEU A 18 17.82 -12.11 0.46
C LEU A 18 16.71 -12.36 -0.59
N THR A 19 16.11 -11.25 -1.02
CA THR A 19 15.41 -10.98 -2.28
C THR A 19 13.93 -11.36 -2.52
N MET A 20 13.16 -10.29 -2.75
CA MET A 20 11.86 -10.08 -3.44
C MET A 20 10.57 -10.28 -2.63
N LEU A 21 9.93 -9.20 -2.12
CA LEU A 21 9.14 -8.16 -2.82
C LEU A 21 7.90 -8.71 -3.55
N CYS A 22 6.73 -8.55 -2.94
CA CYS A 22 5.51 -8.15 -3.65
C CYS A 22 4.48 -7.50 -2.70
N ALA A 23 4.47 -6.16 -2.70
CA ALA A 23 3.40 -5.20 -2.39
C ALA A 23 2.57 -5.35 -1.08
N PRO A 24 2.83 -4.55 -0.03
CA PRO A 24 1.78 -4.18 0.91
C PRO A 24 0.70 -3.37 0.16
N ALA A 25 -0.56 -3.41 0.58
CA ALA A 25 -1.57 -2.48 0.08
C ALA A 25 -1.18 -1.07 0.58
N LEU A 26 -0.47 -0.32 -0.25
CA LEU A 26 0.20 0.92 0.12
C LEU A 26 -0.79 1.96 0.67
N ALA A 27 -0.42 2.67 1.74
CA ALA A 27 -1.32 3.56 2.47
C ALA A 27 -1.80 4.75 1.61
N ARG A 28 -3.02 5.23 1.90
CA ARG A 28 -3.72 6.30 1.17
C ARG A 28 -4.11 7.42 2.13
N PHE A 29 -3.70 8.66 1.84
CA PHE A 29 -3.96 9.86 2.63
C PHE A 29 -4.78 10.85 1.80
N ASP A 30 -6.04 11.05 2.16
CA ASP A 30 -6.91 12.07 1.56
C ASP A 30 -6.67 13.42 2.25
N LEU A 31 -6.11 14.36 1.49
CA LEU A 31 -5.68 15.66 2.02
C LEU A 31 -6.85 16.65 2.16
N ILE A 32 -8.01 16.34 1.58
CA ILE A 32 -9.20 17.20 1.62
C ILE A 32 -10.32 16.61 2.48
N THR A 33 -10.05 15.59 3.30
CA THR A 33 -11.05 15.00 4.20
C THR A 33 -11.73 16.04 5.09
N GLN A 34 -10.99 17.07 5.54
CA GLN A 34 -11.60 18.15 6.34
C GLN A 34 -12.61 18.99 5.53
N LEU A 35 -12.41 19.15 4.22
CA LEU A 35 -13.37 19.83 3.35
C LEU A 35 -14.66 19.01 3.18
N GLN A 36 -14.57 17.69 3.33
CA GLN A 36 -15.70 16.75 3.22
C GLN A 36 -16.57 16.69 4.49
N SER A 37 -16.13 17.29 5.60
CA SER A 37 -16.87 17.31 6.85
C SER A 37 -18.02 18.32 6.82
N ASP A 38 -19.21 17.88 7.24
CA ASP A 38 -20.38 18.76 7.39
C ASP A 38 -20.44 19.47 8.75
N ALA A 39 -19.49 19.19 9.65
CA ALA A 39 -19.54 19.64 11.04
C ALA A 39 -19.26 21.14 11.23
N THR A 40 -18.51 21.78 10.32
CA THR A 40 -18.18 23.21 10.43
C THR A 40 -17.91 23.83 9.05
N PRO A 41 -18.67 24.86 8.62
CA PRO A 41 -18.39 25.58 7.39
C PRO A 41 -17.01 26.25 7.46
N LEU A 42 -16.11 25.90 6.55
CA LEU A 42 -14.81 26.54 6.42
C LEU A 42 -14.98 27.88 5.71
N LYS A 43 -14.45 28.96 6.32
CA LYS A 43 -14.47 30.29 5.71
C LYS A 43 -13.83 30.23 4.32
N GLY A 44 -14.42 30.89 3.34
CA GLY A 44 -13.88 30.94 1.98
C GLY A 44 -13.92 29.62 1.20
N VAL A 45 -14.57 28.57 1.71
CA VAL A 45 -14.74 27.29 1.01
C VAL A 45 -16.21 27.07 0.66
N ARG A 46 -16.50 26.67 -0.58
CA ARG A 46 -17.86 26.38 -1.05
C ARG A 46 -17.94 25.07 -1.81
N LYS A 47 -19.02 24.31 -1.60
CA LYS A 47 -19.34 23.12 -2.38
C LYS A 47 -19.79 23.52 -3.78
N VAL A 48 -19.25 22.88 -4.82
CA VAL A 48 -19.56 23.12 -6.23
C VAL A 48 -19.66 21.78 -6.98
N GLU A 49 -20.23 21.80 -8.17
CA GLU A 49 -20.23 20.62 -9.06
C GLU A 49 -18.79 20.28 -9.50
N GLY A 50 -18.48 18.98 -9.47
CA GLY A 50 -17.19 18.44 -9.83
C GLY A 50 -16.97 18.29 -11.34
N SER A 51 -16.12 17.33 -11.71
CA SER A 51 -15.83 16.99 -13.10
C SER A 51 -17.02 16.34 -13.80
N THR A 52 -17.88 15.65 -13.05
CA THR A 52 -19.22 15.24 -13.48
C THR A 52 -20.29 15.91 -12.63
N SER A 53 -21.53 15.97 -13.13
CA SER A 53 -22.69 16.48 -12.39
C SER A 53 -23.03 15.68 -11.12
N THR A 54 -22.51 14.46 -11.01
CA THR A 54 -22.69 13.58 -9.84
C THR A 54 -21.57 13.68 -8.82
N GLN A 55 -20.46 14.34 -9.17
CA GLN A 55 -19.31 14.48 -8.30
C GLN A 55 -19.34 15.82 -7.57
N LEU A 56 -18.90 15.78 -6.32
CA LEU A 56 -18.78 16.96 -5.48
C LEU A 56 -17.34 17.48 -5.54
N ALA A 57 -17.20 18.80 -5.68
CA ALA A 57 -15.94 19.50 -5.57
C ALA A 57 -16.05 20.68 -4.60
N TYR A 58 -14.89 21.25 -4.27
CA TYR A 58 -14.74 22.35 -3.33
C TYR A 58 -14.04 23.50 -4.02
N ARG A 59 -14.70 24.66 -4.02
CA ARG A 59 -14.12 25.92 -4.41
C ARG A 59 -13.45 26.58 -3.21
N LEU A 60 -12.16 26.86 -3.35
CA LEU A 60 -11.41 27.64 -2.38
C LEU A 60 -11.29 29.07 -2.94
N ASP A 61 -11.89 30.02 -2.25
CA ASP A 61 -11.78 31.45 -2.54
C ASP A 61 -10.54 32.05 -1.82
N ARG A 62 -10.21 33.32 -2.08
CA ARG A 62 -8.97 33.95 -1.55
C ARG A 62 -8.89 33.99 -0.02
N GLU A 63 -10.03 33.95 0.64
CA GLU A 63 -10.14 33.99 2.10
C GLU A 63 -10.06 32.60 2.75
N ALA A 64 -9.95 31.53 1.96
CA ALA A 64 -10.00 30.16 2.47
C ALA A 64 -8.87 29.84 3.45
N ASN A 65 -7.67 30.41 3.23
CA ASN A 65 -6.47 30.18 4.02
C ASN A 65 -6.30 28.71 4.46
N PHE A 66 -6.67 27.76 3.58
CA PHE A 66 -6.79 26.36 3.96
C PHE A 66 -5.40 25.76 4.18
N GLN A 67 -5.21 25.19 5.37
CA GLN A 67 -4.00 24.53 5.80
C GLN A 67 -4.36 23.45 6.82
N ILE A 68 -3.56 22.40 6.88
CA ILE A 68 -3.71 21.34 7.87
C ILE A 68 -2.36 21.07 8.51
N PRO A 69 -2.31 20.77 9.82
CA PRO A 69 -1.09 20.30 10.44
C PRO A 69 -0.59 19.04 9.73
N THR A 70 0.71 18.97 9.43
CA THR A 70 1.27 17.87 8.63
C THR A 70 1.36 16.56 9.44
N ARG A 71 1.73 16.65 10.73
CA ARG A 71 1.93 15.49 11.61
C ARG A 71 0.70 14.59 11.77
N PRO A 72 -0.55 15.08 11.97
CA PRO A 72 -1.73 14.22 11.99
C PRO A 72 -2.01 13.48 10.68
N THR A 73 -1.65 14.07 9.53
CA THR A 73 -1.75 13.41 8.22
C THR A 73 -0.66 12.35 8.06
N PHE A 74 0.54 12.61 8.58
CA PHE A 74 1.72 11.75 8.49
C PHE A 74 2.30 11.42 9.87
N PRO A 75 1.56 10.68 10.74
CA PRO A 75 1.93 10.49 12.14
C PRO A 75 3.19 9.62 12.32
N ARG A 76 3.63 8.93 11.27
CA ARG A 76 4.84 8.11 11.23
C ARG A 76 5.95 8.71 10.35
N GLY A 77 5.83 9.98 9.99
CA GLY A 77 6.74 10.67 9.07
C GLY A 77 6.25 10.67 7.62
N PHE A 78 6.81 11.57 6.82
CA PHE A 78 6.48 11.71 5.41
C PHE A 78 7.10 10.55 4.60
N PRO A 79 6.38 9.93 3.65
CA PRO A 79 6.89 8.77 2.94
C PRO A 79 8.08 9.11 2.05
N ALA A 80 9.10 8.24 2.05
CA ALA A 80 10.24 8.39 1.16
C ALA A 80 9.82 8.25 -0.31
N GLU A 81 9.04 7.22 -0.65
CA GLU A 81 8.46 7.02 -1.99
C GLU A 81 6.94 7.06 -1.92
N TYR A 82 6.32 7.74 -2.88
CA TYR A 82 4.88 7.95 -2.89
C TYR A 82 4.41 8.44 -4.25
N SER A 83 3.10 8.41 -4.48
CA SER A 83 2.46 9.16 -5.55
C SER A 83 1.56 10.24 -4.98
N PHE A 84 1.62 11.44 -5.55
CA PHE A 84 0.66 12.50 -5.32
C PHE A 84 -0.35 12.54 -6.48
N MET A 85 -1.64 12.73 -6.19
CA MET A 85 -2.71 12.81 -7.17
C MET A 85 -3.66 13.94 -6.80
N THR A 86 -4.06 14.73 -7.78
CA THR A 86 -5.09 15.74 -7.59
C THR A 86 -5.94 15.93 -8.84
N THR A 87 -7.25 16.08 -8.65
CA THR A 87 -8.19 16.51 -9.69
C THR A 87 -8.64 17.92 -9.33
N PHE A 88 -8.34 18.89 -10.19
CA PHE A 88 -8.57 20.30 -9.93
C PHE A 88 -8.97 21.06 -11.19
N ARG A 89 -9.51 22.26 -11.00
CA ARG A 89 -9.89 23.20 -12.05
C ARG A 89 -9.43 24.60 -11.68
N MET A 90 -8.74 25.26 -12.60
CA MET A 90 -8.34 26.67 -12.44
C MET A 90 -9.48 27.61 -12.81
N ILE A 91 -9.50 28.78 -12.17
CA ILE A 91 -10.36 29.89 -12.56
C ILE A 91 -9.56 30.84 -13.47
N LYS A 92 -10.22 31.54 -14.41
CA LYS A 92 -9.58 32.42 -15.42
C LYS A 92 -8.46 33.30 -14.86
N ASN A 93 -8.65 33.92 -13.70
CA ASN A 93 -7.67 34.81 -13.07
C ASN A 93 -6.48 34.09 -12.40
N THR A 94 -6.48 32.76 -12.36
CA THR A 94 -5.45 31.90 -11.73
C THR A 94 -4.57 31.22 -12.77
N VAL A 95 -5.03 31.08 -14.02
CA VAL A 95 -4.32 30.36 -15.09
C VAL A 95 -2.92 30.93 -15.36
N ASN A 96 -2.77 32.25 -15.33
CA ASN A 96 -1.50 32.93 -15.62
C ASN A 96 -0.70 33.28 -14.35
N LYS A 97 -0.94 32.58 -13.24
CA LYS A 97 -0.23 32.83 -11.97
C LYS A 97 0.81 31.76 -11.71
N VAL A 98 1.80 32.09 -10.89
CA VAL A 98 2.74 31.12 -10.29
C VAL A 98 2.30 30.83 -8.86
N TRP A 99 1.89 29.60 -8.60
CA TRP A 99 1.27 29.22 -7.32
C TRP A 99 1.49 27.74 -6.98
N ASN A 100 1.53 27.45 -5.68
CA ASN A 100 1.71 26.13 -5.11
C ASN A 100 0.34 25.50 -4.90
N LEU A 101 0.00 24.47 -5.68
CA LEU A 101 -1.26 23.74 -5.56
C LEU A 101 -1.31 22.98 -4.23
N TRP A 102 -0.18 22.34 -3.89
CA TRP A 102 0.06 21.65 -2.63
C TRP A 102 1.52 21.85 -2.24
N GLN A 103 1.79 22.09 -0.96
CA GLN A 103 3.14 22.12 -0.41
C GLN A 103 3.14 21.74 1.07
N VAL A 104 4.25 21.18 1.53
CA VAL A 104 4.57 20.98 2.94
C VAL A 104 5.65 21.97 3.33
N VAL A 105 5.46 22.63 4.47
CA VAL A 105 6.46 23.49 5.10
C VAL A 105 6.81 22.96 6.49
N ASP A 106 8.00 23.25 6.97
CA ASP A 106 8.40 22.96 8.35
C ASP A 106 7.86 23.99 9.35
N GLU A 107 8.29 23.88 10.61
CA GLU A 107 7.88 24.75 11.72
C GLU A 107 8.25 26.24 11.50
N ASP A 108 9.32 26.49 10.74
CA ASP A 108 9.78 27.84 10.38
C ASP A 108 9.09 28.37 9.11
N GLY A 109 8.25 27.56 8.47
CA GLY A 109 7.55 27.90 7.23
C GLY A 109 8.40 27.74 5.97
N MET A 110 9.55 27.06 6.06
CA MET A 110 10.42 26.79 4.92
C MET A 110 9.87 25.64 4.08
N LYS A 111 9.94 25.78 2.74
CA LYS A 111 9.40 24.79 1.80
C LYS A 111 10.18 23.49 1.87
N GLN A 112 9.47 22.40 2.13
CA GLN A 112 10.05 21.06 2.22
C GLN A 112 9.81 20.25 0.94
N VAL A 113 8.56 20.17 0.50
CA VAL A 113 8.16 19.44 -0.72
C VAL A 113 6.85 20.00 -1.27
N GLY A 114 6.65 19.98 -2.58
CA GLY A 114 5.42 20.51 -3.15
C GLY A 114 5.33 20.50 -4.67
N MET A 115 4.16 20.89 -5.15
CA MET A 115 3.83 20.98 -6.57
C MET A 115 3.36 22.39 -6.92
N ARG A 116 4.12 23.05 -7.79
CA ARG A 116 3.93 24.42 -8.24
C ARG A 116 3.46 24.45 -9.69
N LEU A 117 2.44 25.25 -9.96
CA LEU A 117 1.96 25.55 -11.29
C LEU A 117 2.50 26.91 -11.70
N ASN A 118 3.28 26.94 -12.79
CA ASN A 118 3.88 28.14 -13.34
C ASN A 118 3.12 28.56 -14.60
N GLY A 119 2.16 29.47 -14.42
CA GLY A 119 1.33 30.00 -15.51
C GLY A 119 2.11 30.80 -16.56
N ASP A 120 3.22 31.44 -16.16
CA ASP A 120 4.05 32.25 -17.08
C ASP A 120 4.79 31.35 -18.08
N GLN A 121 5.29 30.21 -17.60
CA GLN A 121 6.02 29.24 -18.43
C GLN A 121 5.15 28.12 -18.98
N GLN A 122 3.86 28.08 -18.59
CA GLN A 122 2.97 26.94 -18.80
C GLN A 122 3.65 25.61 -18.44
N ALA A 123 4.21 25.58 -17.23
CA ALA A 123 5.03 24.49 -16.72
C ALA A 123 4.57 24.06 -15.33
N LEU A 124 4.76 22.78 -15.03
CA LEU A 124 4.57 22.22 -13.70
C LEU A 124 5.93 22.00 -13.08
N GLU A 125 6.10 22.44 -11.84
CA GLU A 125 7.35 22.33 -11.11
C GLU A 125 7.12 21.50 -9.85
N PHE A 126 7.93 20.47 -9.67
CA PHE A 126 7.95 19.67 -8.46
C PHE A 126 9.22 20.01 -7.68
N PHE A 127 9.08 20.37 -6.41
CA PHE A 127 10.22 20.71 -5.57
C PHE A 127 10.28 19.80 -4.34
N LEU A 128 11.49 19.51 -3.88
CA LEU A 128 11.76 18.64 -2.74
C LEU A 128 13.09 19.00 -2.07
N THR A 129 13.16 18.80 -0.77
CA THR A 129 14.38 18.96 0.02
C THR A 129 15.27 17.73 -0.20
N THR A 130 16.56 17.98 -0.42
CA THR A 130 17.57 16.95 -0.69
C THR A 130 18.32 16.57 0.59
N MET A 131 19.08 15.48 0.59
CA MET A 131 19.93 15.09 1.73
C MET A 131 20.95 16.16 2.12
N ASP A 132 21.36 17.00 1.16
CA ASP A 132 22.25 18.14 1.38
C ASP A 132 21.57 19.30 2.14
N GLY A 133 20.24 19.24 2.34
CA GLY A 133 19.43 20.33 2.90
C GLY A 133 18.97 21.37 1.89
N ASP A 134 19.42 21.29 0.63
CA ASP A 134 19.01 22.19 -0.45
C ASP A 134 17.63 21.82 -1.01
N LEU A 135 16.90 22.83 -1.48
CA LEU A 135 15.64 22.68 -2.21
C LEU A 135 15.89 22.45 -3.70
N GLN A 136 15.71 21.22 -4.17
CA GLN A 136 15.74 20.92 -5.61
C GLN A 136 14.38 21.22 -6.25
N THR A 137 14.37 21.84 -7.43
CA THR A 137 13.17 21.99 -8.27
C THR A 137 13.37 21.30 -9.62
N VAL A 138 12.38 20.52 -10.02
CA VAL A 138 12.29 19.82 -11.30
C VAL A 138 11.13 20.39 -12.11
N THR A 139 11.41 20.85 -13.34
CA THR A 139 10.42 21.57 -14.16
C THR A 139 9.99 20.75 -15.38
N PHE A 140 8.69 20.50 -15.50
CA PHE A 140 8.01 19.89 -16.65
C PHE A 140 7.40 20.98 -17.52
N ARG A 141 7.99 21.22 -18.70
CA ARG A 141 7.60 22.30 -19.62
C ARG A 141 6.62 21.82 -20.70
N GLY A 142 5.99 22.76 -21.41
CA GLY A 142 5.14 22.43 -22.56
C GLY A 142 3.75 21.91 -22.17
N LEU A 143 3.27 22.27 -20.98
CA LEU A 143 2.02 21.76 -20.41
C LEU A 143 0.83 22.69 -20.69
N SER A 144 0.79 23.37 -21.83
CA SER A 144 -0.27 24.32 -22.18
C SER A 144 -1.69 23.72 -22.07
N VAL A 145 -1.82 22.41 -22.28
CA VAL A 145 -3.07 21.64 -22.10
C VAL A 145 -3.62 21.71 -20.67
N LEU A 146 -2.77 21.91 -19.65
CA LEU A 146 -3.16 22.03 -18.25
C LEU A 146 -3.65 23.44 -17.89
N PHE A 147 -3.12 24.46 -18.57
CA PHE A 147 -3.34 25.89 -18.23
C PHE A 147 -4.60 26.44 -18.89
N ASN A 148 -5.76 25.92 -18.49
CA ASN A 148 -7.07 26.39 -18.91
C ASN A 148 -8.08 26.28 -17.75
N THR A 149 -9.37 26.47 -18.01
CA THR A 149 -10.43 26.43 -16.98
C THR A 149 -11.27 25.15 -16.98
N LYS A 150 -10.76 24.05 -17.55
CA LYS A 150 -11.36 22.72 -17.52
C LYS A 150 -10.83 21.93 -16.32
N TRP A 151 -11.49 20.82 -16.05
CA TRP A 151 -11.03 19.85 -15.06
C TRP A 151 -9.85 19.07 -15.60
N HIS A 152 -8.80 18.95 -14.79
CA HIS A 152 -7.63 18.15 -15.07
C HIS A 152 -7.28 17.27 -13.89
N LYS A 153 -6.73 16.08 -14.18
CA LYS A 153 -6.14 15.20 -13.18
C LYS A 153 -4.63 15.19 -13.36
N VAL A 154 -3.90 15.64 -12.34
CA VAL A 154 -2.44 15.62 -12.32
C VAL A 154 -1.98 14.61 -11.29
N MET A 155 -0.99 13.80 -11.67
CA MET A 155 -0.39 12.81 -10.79
C MET A 155 1.12 12.83 -10.93
N ILE A 156 1.80 12.65 -9.81
CA ILE A 156 3.26 12.53 -9.76
C ILE A 156 3.61 11.25 -9.02
N GLY A 157 4.43 10.40 -9.64
CA GLY A 157 5.10 9.28 -8.96
C GLY A 157 6.50 9.71 -8.52
N VAL A 158 6.79 9.62 -7.23
CA VAL A 158 8.07 9.99 -6.61
C VAL A 158 8.79 8.73 -6.16
N GLU A 159 9.75 8.29 -6.97
CA GLU A 159 10.64 7.16 -6.69
C GLU A 159 11.95 7.66 -6.05
N SER A 160 12.89 6.77 -5.73
CA SER A 160 14.14 7.10 -5.03
C SER A 160 15.00 8.12 -5.80
N GLU A 161 15.13 7.96 -7.12
CA GLU A 161 16.02 8.76 -7.97
C GLU A 161 15.29 9.52 -9.09
N MET A 162 13.97 9.36 -9.21
CA MET A 162 13.20 9.92 -10.32
C MET A 162 11.80 10.34 -9.92
N VAL A 163 11.28 11.32 -10.66
CA VAL A 163 9.91 11.82 -10.55
C VAL A 163 9.26 11.72 -11.92
N THR A 164 8.08 11.09 -11.96
CA THR A 164 7.33 10.87 -13.20
C THR A 164 6.02 11.63 -13.16
N LEU A 165 5.76 12.48 -14.16
CA LEU A 165 4.53 13.26 -14.27
C LEU A 165 3.53 12.58 -15.19
N TYR A 166 2.27 12.56 -14.75
CA TYR A 166 1.11 12.16 -15.54
C TYR A 166 0.07 13.28 -15.53
N VAL A 167 -0.51 13.57 -16.69
CA VAL A 167 -1.59 14.55 -16.85
C VAL A 167 -2.74 13.86 -17.59
N ASP A 168 -3.94 13.96 -17.04
CA ASP A 168 -5.16 13.34 -17.55
C ASP A 168 -4.97 11.83 -17.85
N CYS A 169 -4.27 11.15 -16.93
CA CYS A 169 -3.92 9.73 -16.98
C CYS A 169 -3.00 9.32 -18.16
N GLN A 170 -2.36 10.29 -18.80
CA GLN A 170 -1.31 10.05 -19.79
C GLN A 170 0.07 10.37 -19.18
N PRO A 171 1.09 9.52 -19.42
CA PRO A 171 2.46 9.85 -19.03
C PRO A 171 2.95 11.05 -19.84
N VAL A 172 3.56 12.03 -19.16
CA VAL A 172 4.13 13.23 -19.79
C VAL A 172 5.64 13.08 -19.96
N ASP A 173 6.36 12.97 -18.84
CA ASP A 173 7.82 12.95 -18.82
C ASP A 173 8.31 12.41 -17.46
N GLN A 174 9.56 11.97 -17.42
CA GLN A 174 10.24 11.48 -16.22
C GLN A 174 11.56 12.23 -16.06
N LYS A 175 11.83 12.71 -14.84
CA LYS A 175 13.00 13.53 -14.55
C LYS A 175 13.77 13.00 -13.34
N PRO A 176 15.12 13.02 -13.39
CA PRO A 176 15.93 12.58 -12.27
C PRO A 176 15.83 13.59 -11.11
N ILE A 177 15.91 13.07 -9.89
CA ILE A 177 16.03 13.84 -8.66
C ILE A 177 17.27 13.40 -7.89
N LYS A 178 17.81 14.30 -7.08
CA LYS A 178 18.83 13.98 -6.10
C LYS A 178 18.21 13.13 -4.98
N GLU A 179 19.08 12.53 -4.18
CA GLU A 179 18.67 11.81 -2.99
C GLU A 179 17.84 12.72 -2.06
N LYS A 180 16.66 12.25 -1.70
CA LYS A 180 15.65 13.00 -0.94
C LYS A 180 16.07 13.14 0.51
N GLY A 181 15.99 14.35 1.04
CA GLY A 181 16.20 14.64 2.44
C GLY A 181 15.00 14.24 3.29
N TYR A 182 15.17 14.36 4.62
CA TYR A 182 14.06 14.22 5.56
C TYR A 182 13.08 15.38 5.40
N VAL A 183 11.78 15.07 5.23
CA VAL A 183 10.71 16.07 5.21
C VAL A 183 10.13 16.17 6.62
N SER A 184 10.30 17.33 7.26
CA SER A 184 9.72 17.59 8.58
C SER A 184 8.19 17.55 8.51
N THR A 185 7.57 16.84 9.45
CA THR A 185 6.11 16.81 9.61
C THR A 185 5.61 17.78 10.69
N ASP A 186 6.51 18.58 11.28
CA ASP A 186 6.20 19.43 12.43
C ASP A 186 5.61 20.79 12.04
N GLY A 187 5.62 21.11 10.74
CA GLY A 187 4.93 22.27 10.19
C GLY A 187 3.59 21.93 9.55
N GLU A 188 3.26 22.68 8.50
CA GLU A 188 1.92 22.75 7.92
C GLU A 188 1.90 22.26 6.46
N THR A 189 0.80 21.63 6.07
CA THR A 189 0.49 21.34 4.68
C THR A 189 -0.44 22.43 4.15
N LEU A 190 0.03 23.17 3.15
CA LEU A 190 -0.61 24.36 2.61
C LEU A 190 -1.17 24.08 1.21
N PHE A 191 -2.32 24.68 0.90
CA PHE A 191 -2.99 24.51 -0.38
C PHE A 191 -3.22 25.84 -1.08
N GLY A 192 -3.01 25.86 -2.40
CA GLY A 192 -3.35 27.01 -3.24
C GLY A 192 -2.70 28.33 -2.83
N ARG A 193 -1.41 28.33 -2.49
CA ARG A 193 -0.68 29.55 -2.09
C ARG A 193 0.04 30.20 -3.26
N LEU A 194 0.09 31.53 -3.33
CA LEU A 194 0.96 32.20 -4.29
C LEU A 194 2.43 31.89 -3.99
N ASP A 195 3.25 31.75 -5.02
CA ASP A 195 4.66 31.44 -4.82
C ASP A 195 5.44 32.63 -4.26
N ALA A 196 5.11 33.84 -4.74
CA ALA A 196 5.70 35.11 -4.30
C ALA A 196 5.20 35.57 -2.92
N ASP A 197 4.05 35.07 -2.46
CA ASP A 197 3.47 35.41 -1.17
C ASP A 197 2.68 34.22 -0.61
N SER A 198 3.29 33.49 0.32
CA SER A 198 2.70 32.29 0.92
C SER A 198 1.47 32.59 1.79
N SER A 199 1.28 33.84 2.21
CA SER A 199 0.09 34.26 2.98
C SER A 199 -1.15 34.43 2.10
N SER A 200 -0.96 34.69 0.80
CA SER A 200 -2.04 34.89 -0.15
C SER A 200 -2.50 33.59 -0.80
N SER A 201 -3.82 33.31 -0.71
CA SER A 201 -4.45 32.18 -1.41
C SER A 201 -4.91 32.54 -2.83
N VAL A 202 -4.85 31.56 -3.74
CA VAL A 202 -5.47 31.66 -5.08
C VAL A 202 -6.86 31.04 -5.10
N VAL A 203 -7.67 31.44 -6.09
CA VAL A 203 -8.99 30.86 -6.30
C VAL A 203 -8.89 29.69 -7.26
N PHE A 204 -9.30 28.51 -6.82
CA PHE A 204 -9.34 27.29 -7.62
C PHE A 204 -10.39 26.33 -7.06
N GLU A 205 -10.67 25.28 -7.82
CA GLU A 205 -11.60 24.23 -7.42
C GLU A 205 -10.87 22.90 -7.39
N VAL A 206 -11.12 22.14 -6.33
CA VAL A 206 -10.49 20.84 -6.09
C VAL A 206 -11.57 19.79 -5.86
N GLN A 207 -11.44 18.66 -6.54
CA GLN A 207 -12.31 17.51 -6.36
C GLN A 207 -11.63 16.45 -5.50
N TRP A 208 -10.38 16.11 -5.83
CA TRP A 208 -9.59 15.12 -5.11
C TRP A 208 -8.17 15.62 -4.88
N MET A 209 -7.61 15.30 -3.73
CA MET A 209 -6.19 15.49 -3.46
C MET A 209 -5.69 14.40 -2.53
N LEU A 210 -4.70 13.64 -2.98
CA LEU A 210 -4.34 12.36 -2.40
C LEU A 210 -2.85 12.11 -2.44
N ILE A 211 -2.32 11.54 -1.36
CA ILE A 211 -1.00 10.89 -1.35
C ILE A 211 -1.19 9.39 -1.14
N HIS A 212 -0.48 8.59 -1.94
CA HIS A 212 -0.46 7.13 -1.81
C HIS A 212 0.99 6.68 -1.62
N CYS A 213 1.27 5.72 -0.75
CA CYS A 213 2.64 5.19 -0.58
C CYS A 213 3.15 4.38 -1.80
N ASP A 214 2.34 4.21 -2.84
CA ASP A 214 2.76 3.53 -4.05
C ASP A 214 3.21 4.55 -5.08
N PRO A 215 4.52 4.70 -5.37
CA PRO A 215 4.97 5.62 -6.39
C PRO A 215 4.41 5.28 -7.78
N LYS A 216 4.03 4.01 -8.02
CA LYS A 216 3.45 3.53 -9.28
C LYS A 216 1.93 3.57 -9.30
N ARG A 217 1.25 4.13 -8.29
CA ARG A 217 -0.22 4.26 -8.29
C ARG A 217 -0.72 5.04 -9.49
N ALA A 218 0.00 6.09 -9.87
CA ALA A 218 -0.33 6.98 -10.98
C ALA A 218 -0.42 6.22 -12.33
N GLN A 219 0.39 5.18 -12.53
CA GLN A 219 0.39 4.35 -13.75
C GLN A 219 -0.89 3.54 -13.92
N ARG A 220 -1.62 3.29 -12.83
CA ARG A 220 -2.80 2.41 -12.80
C ARG A 220 -4.09 3.19 -12.53
N GLU A 221 -4.02 4.51 -12.56
CA GLU A 221 -5.19 5.37 -12.36
C GLU A 221 -5.93 5.61 -13.68
N SER A 222 -7.26 5.64 -13.63
CA SER A 222 -8.12 5.94 -14.78
C SER A 222 -8.73 7.34 -14.67
N CYS A 223 -9.06 7.95 -15.81
CA CYS A 223 -9.64 9.30 -15.89
C CYS A 223 -11.07 9.27 -16.47
N THR A 224 -11.82 8.22 -16.18
CA THR A 224 -13.20 8.04 -16.71
C THR A 224 -14.18 9.10 -16.22
N GLU A 225 -13.84 9.81 -15.14
CA GLU A 225 -14.66 10.86 -14.55
C GLU A 225 -14.35 12.27 -15.07
N LEU A 226 -13.30 12.43 -15.88
CA LEU A 226 -13.05 13.70 -16.54
C LEU A 226 -14.02 13.86 -17.72
N PRO A 227 -14.65 15.04 -17.87
CA PRO A 227 -15.53 15.28 -19.01
C PRO A 227 -14.70 15.15 -20.29
N VAL A 228 -15.14 14.27 -21.19
CA VAL A 228 -14.53 14.12 -22.52
C VAL A 228 -14.50 15.51 -23.13
N ALA A 229 -13.32 15.99 -23.53
CA ALA A 229 -13.25 17.22 -24.31
C ALA A 229 -14.19 17.03 -25.51
N GLU A 230 -15.25 17.84 -25.59
CA GLU A 230 -16.12 17.85 -26.77
C GLU A 230 -15.24 18.14 -27.98
N VAL A 231 -14.80 17.08 -28.66
CA VAL A 231 -14.31 17.17 -30.02
C VAL A 231 -15.58 17.45 -30.80
N ILE A 232 -15.80 18.73 -31.13
CA ILE A 232 -16.74 19.10 -32.18
C ILE A 232 -16.17 18.49 -33.45
N ILE A 233 -16.55 17.24 -33.72
CA ILE A 233 -16.38 16.62 -35.02
C ILE A 233 -17.45 17.25 -35.91
N THR A 234 -17.15 18.42 -36.47
CA THR A 234 -17.76 18.82 -37.73
C THR A 234 -17.10 17.98 -38.82
N SER A 235 -17.58 16.76 -39.01
CA SER A 235 -17.43 16.06 -40.28
C SER A 235 -18.77 15.44 -40.68
N PRO A 236 -19.15 15.50 -41.98
CA PRO A 236 -20.43 15.00 -42.45
C PRO A 236 -20.55 13.48 -42.25
N PRO A 237 -21.77 12.92 -42.23
CA PRO A 237 -21.95 11.48 -42.12
C PRO A 237 -21.51 10.81 -43.43
N ASP A 238 -20.35 10.14 -43.40
CA ASP A 238 -19.94 9.26 -44.49
C ASP A 238 -20.74 7.94 -44.48
N PRO A 239 -20.93 7.31 -45.66
CA PRO A 239 -21.84 6.18 -45.84
C PRO A 239 -21.32 4.92 -45.13
N LYS A 240 -22.25 4.15 -44.57
CA LYS A 240 -21.99 2.84 -43.95
C LYS A 240 -21.15 1.94 -44.87
N PRO A 241 -19.99 1.40 -44.43
CA PRO A 241 -19.29 0.38 -45.19
C PRO A 241 -20.05 -0.94 -45.08
N ILE A 242 -20.28 -1.57 -46.23
CA ILE A 242 -20.76 -2.95 -46.32
C ILE A 242 -19.64 -3.86 -45.80
N PRO A 243 -19.90 -4.81 -44.88
CA PRO A 243 -18.88 -5.76 -44.45
C PRO A 243 -18.43 -6.63 -45.63
N GLY A 244 -17.12 -6.63 -45.91
CA GLY A 244 -16.52 -7.61 -46.81
C GLY A 244 -16.56 -9.02 -46.20
N PRO A 245 -16.50 -10.08 -47.02
CA PRO A 245 -16.48 -11.45 -46.53
C PRO A 245 -15.28 -11.69 -45.60
N ALA A 246 -15.49 -12.50 -44.56
CA ALA A 246 -14.46 -12.85 -43.59
C ALA A 246 -13.27 -13.51 -44.29
N GLY A 247 -12.06 -13.03 -43.98
CA GLY A 247 -10.82 -13.66 -44.41
C GLY A 247 -10.68 -15.07 -43.83
N PRO A 248 -9.92 -15.97 -44.50
CA PRO A 248 -9.70 -17.31 -43.98
C PRO A 248 -8.98 -17.28 -42.62
N PRO A 249 -9.25 -18.24 -41.72
CA PRO A 249 -8.59 -18.32 -40.43
C PRO A 249 -7.06 -18.38 -40.58
N GLY A 250 -6.36 -17.55 -39.80
CA GLY A 250 -4.90 -17.59 -39.71
C GLY A 250 -4.41 -18.95 -39.19
N SER A 251 -3.27 -19.42 -39.70
CA SER A 251 -2.67 -20.66 -39.25
C SER A 251 -2.34 -20.62 -37.75
N PRO A 252 -2.45 -21.75 -37.03
CA PRO A 252 -2.06 -21.80 -35.62
C PRO A 252 -0.62 -21.36 -35.42
N GLY A 253 -0.39 -20.47 -34.45
CA GLY A 253 0.95 -20.03 -34.08
C GLY A 253 1.82 -21.20 -33.60
N PRO A 254 3.15 -21.14 -33.82
CA PRO A 254 4.05 -22.20 -33.36
C PRO A 254 3.99 -22.32 -31.83
N ARG A 255 4.04 -23.58 -31.36
CA ARG A 255 4.09 -23.91 -29.93
C ARG A 255 5.37 -23.33 -29.32
N GLY A 256 5.23 -22.62 -28.20
CA GLY A 256 6.37 -22.09 -27.45
C GLY A 256 7.34 -23.21 -27.01
N PRO A 257 8.62 -22.89 -26.76
CA PRO A 257 9.60 -23.87 -26.32
C PRO A 257 9.20 -24.53 -25.01
N ALA A 258 9.59 -25.79 -24.83
CA ALA A 258 9.41 -26.50 -23.56
C ALA A 258 10.23 -25.81 -22.45
N GLY A 259 9.66 -25.70 -21.25
CA GLY A 259 10.37 -25.19 -20.08
C GLY A 259 11.52 -26.12 -19.69
N GLU A 260 12.56 -25.58 -19.08
CA GLU A 260 13.71 -26.35 -18.61
C GLU A 260 13.31 -27.29 -17.46
N ASP A 261 13.87 -28.49 -17.47
CA ASP A 261 13.69 -29.48 -16.41
C ASP A 261 14.30 -28.96 -15.09
N GLY A 262 13.55 -29.13 -13.98
CA GLY A 262 14.03 -28.83 -12.64
C GLY A 262 15.22 -29.73 -12.26
N ARG A 263 16.26 -29.14 -11.67
CA ARG A 263 17.45 -29.90 -11.22
C ARG A 263 17.08 -30.93 -10.14
N ASP A 264 17.61 -32.14 -10.32
CA ASP A 264 17.49 -33.27 -9.38
C ASP A 264 17.79 -32.88 -7.92
N GLY A 265 16.80 -33.08 -7.05
CA GLY A 265 16.98 -33.07 -5.60
C GLY A 265 17.59 -34.38 -5.10
N ARG A 266 18.87 -34.65 -5.42
CA ARG A 266 19.64 -35.71 -4.76
C ARG A 266 20.36 -35.14 -3.53
N ASP A 267 19.67 -35.23 -2.39
CA ASP A 267 20.18 -35.73 -1.09
C ASP A 267 19.32 -35.19 0.05
N LEU A 268 18.24 -35.88 0.42
CA LEU A 268 17.62 -35.69 1.74
C LEU A 268 16.97 -36.99 2.21
N ASN A 269 17.79 -37.93 2.69
CA ASN A 269 17.36 -38.99 3.60
C ASN A 269 16.86 -38.36 4.92
N LEU A 270 15.61 -37.89 4.94
CA LEU A 270 14.96 -37.33 6.12
C LEU A 270 14.36 -38.45 6.97
N ARG A 271 15.10 -38.86 8.00
CA ARG A 271 14.52 -39.62 9.12
C ARG A 271 13.54 -38.71 9.88
N PRO A 272 12.37 -39.19 10.32
CA PRO A 272 11.45 -38.40 11.14
C PRO A 272 12.13 -37.99 12.46
N LYS A 273 12.03 -36.71 12.81
CA LYS A 273 12.54 -36.20 14.10
C LYS A 273 11.74 -36.86 15.24
N PRO A 274 12.38 -37.49 16.24
CA PRO A 274 11.71 -37.87 17.47
C PRO A 274 11.27 -36.62 18.26
N TRP A 275 10.22 -36.77 19.08
CA TRP A 275 9.46 -35.76 19.84
C TRP A 275 10.26 -34.89 20.84
N THR A 276 11.59 -34.90 20.79
CA THR A 276 12.49 -34.30 21.79
C THR A 276 13.08 -32.94 21.39
N LYS A 277 12.76 -32.37 20.22
CA LYS A 277 13.27 -31.06 19.80
C LYS A 277 12.14 -30.05 19.62
N ASN A 278 12.44 -28.79 19.96
CA ASN A 278 11.58 -27.61 19.99
C ASN A 278 10.59 -27.53 18.81
N LEU A 279 9.37 -27.05 19.08
CA LEU A 279 8.38 -26.73 18.04
C LEU A 279 8.94 -25.68 17.08
N ALA A 280 8.86 -25.96 15.78
CA ALA A 280 9.32 -25.03 14.75
C ALA A 280 8.14 -24.27 14.13
N PHE A 281 8.20 -22.94 14.25
CA PHE A 281 7.19 -22.02 13.71
C PHE A 281 7.72 -21.31 12.47
N GLY A 282 6.83 -21.02 11.52
CA GLY A 282 7.12 -20.15 10.38
C GLY A 282 6.01 -19.15 10.13
N THR A 283 6.35 -18.07 9.43
CA THR A 283 5.40 -17.08 8.93
C THR A 283 5.64 -16.89 7.44
N TRP A 284 4.60 -16.99 6.63
CA TRP A 284 4.68 -16.85 5.18
C TRP A 284 3.53 -15.98 4.67
N ASN A 285 3.87 -14.83 4.07
CA ASN A 285 2.94 -14.05 3.27
C ASN A 285 2.91 -14.62 1.83
N VAL A 286 1.82 -15.30 1.46
CA VAL A 286 1.76 -16.10 0.21
C VAL A 286 1.27 -15.31 -1.00
N THR A 287 0.77 -14.08 -0.82
CA THR A 287 0.23 -13.15 -1.85
C THR A 287 -0.91 -13.66 -2.75
N LEU A 288 -1.17 -14.97 -2.79
CA LEU A 288 -2.37 -15.68 -3.27
C LEU A 288 -2.11 -17.18 -3.13
N LEU A 289 -2.94 -17.93 -2.38
CA LEU A 289 -2.68 -19.35 -2.14
C LEU A 289 -3.23 -20.29 -3.22
N GLY A 290 -4.25 -19.87 -3.97
CA GLY A 290 -5.05 -20.77 -4.82
C GLY A 290 -4.21 -21.61 -5.78
N GLY A 291 -4.24 -22.93 -5.58
CA GLY A 291 -3.60 -23.94 -6.43
C GLY A 291 -2.10 -24.16 -6.19
N LYS A 292 -1.50 -23.49 -5.19
CA LYS A 292 -0.08 -23.59 -4.81
C LYS A 292 0.15 -24.36 -3.52
N GLU A 293 -0.89 -25.00 -2.99
CA GLU A 293 -0.84 -25.73 -1.73
C GLU A 293 0.20 -26.89 -1.75
N PRO A 294 0.35 -27.67 -2.84
CA PRO A 294 1.36 -28.73 -2.91
C PRO A 294 2.80 -28.21 -2.84
N GLU A 295 3.12 -27.10 -3.53
CA GLU A 295 4.43 -26.46 -3.51
C GLU A 295 4.75 -25.91 -2.12
N MET A 296 3.77 -25.26 -1.49
CA MET A 296 3.89 -24.75 -0.12
C MET A 296 4.24 -25.87 0.86
N VAL A 297 3.53 -27.01 0.80
CA VAL A 297 3.80 -28.16 1.69
C VAL A 297 5.22 -28.68 1.51
N ARG A 298 5.73 -28.78 0.27
CA ARG A 298 7.11 -29.24 0.01
C ARG A 298 8.16 -28.31 0.64
N GLU A 299 7.98 -27.00 0.50
CA GLU A 299 8.93 -26.03 1.08
C GLU A 299 8.88 -26.03 2.61
N VAL A 300 7.69 -26.08 3.21
CA VAL A 300 7.53 -26.11 4.66
C VAL A 300 8.25 -27.31 5.29
N GLU A 301 8.21 -28.47 4.63
CA GLU A 301 8.94 -29.66 5.06
C GLU A 301 10.44 -29.57 4.86
N ARG A 302 10.87 -28.93 3.77
CA ARG A 302 12.29 -28.63 3.52
C ARG A 302 12.88 -27.82 4.67
N TYR A 303 12.15 -26.83 5.18
CA TYR A 303 12.54 -26.04 6.35
C TYR A 303 12.26 -26.73 7.69
N ARG A 304 11.64 -27.92 7.69
CA ARG A 304 11.30 -28.71 8.88
C ARG A 304 10.46 -27.92 9.89
N LEU A 305 9.52 -27.13 9.38
CA LEU A 305 8.56 -26.38 10.17
C LEU A 305 7.38 -27.29 10.56
N GLU A 306 6.69 -26.97 11.65
CA GLU A 306 5.56 -27.76 12.16
C GLU A 306 4.26 -26.95 12.19
N ILE A 307 4.36 -25.65 12.45
CA ILE A 307 3.24 -24.70 12.46
C ILE A 307 3.65 -23.50 11.61
N VAL A 308 2.94 -23.26 10.51
CA VAL A 308 3.23 -22.14 9.62
C VAL A 308 2.03 -21.23 9.50
N ARG A 309 2.22 -19.98 9.89
CA ARG A 309 1.23 -18.94 9.71
C ARG A 309 1.26 -18.44 8.27
N LEU A 310 0.09 -18.35 7.64
CA LEU A 310 -0.11 -17.82 6.30
C LEU A 310 -0.79 -16.45 6.35
N ALA A 311 -0.34 -15.53 5.50
CA ALA A 311 -0.93 -14.20 5.30
C ALA A 311 -1.23 -13.96 3.82
N SER A 312 -2.18 -13.07 3.52
CA SER A 312 -2.61 -12.75 2.16
C SER A 312 -3.05 -13.98 1.37
N THR A 313 -3.77 -14.89 2.01
CA THR A 313 -4.25 -16.13 1.35
C THR A 313 -5.32 -15.83 0.31
N HIS A 314 -6.03 -14.70 0.45
CA HIS A 314 -7.15 -14.28 -0.40
C HIS A 314 -8.29 -15.32 -0.40
N SER A 315 -8.43 -16.04 0.72
CA SER A 315 -9.47 -17.05 0.93
C SER A 315 -10.86 -16.42 1.02
N LEU A 316 -11.89 -17.19 0.68
CA LEU A 316 -13.29 -16.85 0.93
C LEU A 316 -13.82 -17.72 2.07
N GLY A 317 -14.56 -17.10 2.99
CA GLY A 317 -15.07 -17.77 4.19
C GLY A 317 -13.97 -18.29 5.11
N SER A 318 -14.34 -19.18 6.01
CA SER A 318 -13.43 -19.81 6.97
C SER A 318 -13.65 -21.32 7.01
N GLY A 319 -12.60 -22.09 7.28
CA GLY A 319 -12.72 -23.54 7.41
C GLY A 319 -11.38 -24.25 7.51
N THR A 320 -11.44 -25.57 7.37
CA THR A 320 -10.27 -26.45 7.38
C THR A 320 -10.21 -27.24 6.08
N GLN A 321 -9.03 -27.25 5.47
CA GLN A 321 -8.74 -28.00 4.26
C GLN A 321 -7.61 -28.99 4.54
N LEU A 322 -7.86 -30.28 4.28
CA LEU A 322 -6.81 -31.30 4.32
C LEU A 322 -6.00 -31.22 3.02
N LEU A 323 -4.67 -31.11 3.17
CA LEU A 323 -3.72 -31.05 2.09
C LEU A 323 -2.96 -32.38 1.96
N GLU A 324 -2.15 -32.47 0.91
CA GLU A 324 -1.32 -33.65 0.67
C GLU A 324 -0.43 -33.97 1.87
N ARG A 325 -0.12 -35.26 2.01
CA ARG A 325 0.82 -35.77 3.04
C ARG A 325 0.36 -35.49 4.49
N GLY A 326 -0.94 -35.23 4.67
CA GLY A 326 -1.61 -35.14 5.97
C GLY A 326 -1.56 -33.76 6.62
N TRP A 327 -1.06 -32.74 5.93
CA TRP A 327 -1.07 -31.36 6.42
C TRP A 327 -2.50 -30.82 6.49
N ALA A 328 -2.80 -30.02 7.50
CA ALA A 328 -4.11 -29.39 7.66
C ALA A 328 -3.96 -27.86 7.58
N LEU A 329 -4.66 -27.24 6.63
CA LEU A 329 -4.76 -25.80 6.50
C LEU A 329 -6.05 -25.31 7.16
N PHE A 330 -5.91 -24.53 8.21
CA PHE A 330 -7.00 -23.79 8.84
C PHE A 330 -6.97 -22.36 8.31
N PHE A 331 -8.07 -21.85 7.77
CA PHE A 331 -8.09 -20.53 7.13
C PHE A 331 -9.31 -19.71 7.50
N SER A 332 -9.13 -18.39 7.45
CA SER A 332 -10.19 -17.39 7.62
C SER A 332 -9.96 -16.26 6.61
N GLY A 333 -10.96 -15.97 5.79
CA GLY A 333 -10.92 -14.98 4.72
C GLY A 333 -12.19 -14.13 4.69
N VAL A 334 -12.36 -13.36 3.61
CA VAL A 334 -13.51 -12.45 3.48
C VAL A 334 -14.80 -13.21 3.15
N PRO A 335 -15.99 -12.65 3.44
CA PRO A 335 -17.26 -13.24 3.04
C PRO A 335 -17.34 -13.55 1.55
N HIS A 336 -18.12 -14.57 1.16
CA HIS A 336 -18.28 -14.97 -0.26
C HIS A 336 -18.86 -13.85 -1.16
N SER A 337 -19.53 -12.87 -0.57
CA SER A 337 -20.07 -11.69 -1.25
C SER A 337 -19.03 -10.61 -1.52
N GLU A 338 -17.85 -10.68 -0.91
CA GLU A 338 -16.79 -9.69 -1.04
C GLU A 338 -15.70 -10.12 -2.03
N LYS A 339 -15.03 -9.12 -2.62
CA LYS A 339 -13.83 -9.37 -3.44
C LYS A 339 -12.69 -9.85 -2.53
N ARG A 340 -11.98 -10.89 -2.97
CA ARG A 340 -10.79 -11.44 -2.30
C ARG A 340 -9.72 -10.36 -2.12
N ARG A 341 -9.50 -9.90 -0.89
CA ARG A 341 -8.54 -8.83 -0.54
C ARG A 341 -7.65 -9.12 0.66
N ALA A 342 -8.01 -10.13 1.45
CA ALA A 342 -7.35 -10.47 2.69
C ALA A 342 -7.60 -11.96 3.02
N GLY A 343 -6.89 -12.46 4.02
CA GLY A 343 -7.04 -13.81 4.51
C GLY A 343 -5.82 -14.26 5.29
N VAL A 344 -6.08 -15.01 6.35
CA VAL A 344 -5.09 -15.60 7.22
C VAL A 344 -5.31 -17.09 7.32
N GLY A 345 -4.22 -17.81 7.59
CA GLY A 345 -4.32 -19.23 7.86
C GLY A 345 -3.21 -19.75 8.75
N LEU A 346 -3.38 -20.98 9.20
CA LEU A 346 -2.42 -21.77 9.93
C LEU A 346 -2.33 -23.13 9.26
N LEU A 347 -1.14 -23.43 8.76
CA LEU A 347 -0.77 -24.72 8.20
C LEU A 347 -0.13 -25.55 9.31
N ILE A 348 -0.78 -26.66 9.66
CA ILE A 348 -0.42 -27.51 10.80
C ILE A 348 0.02 -28.88 10.29
N ALA A 349 1.18 -29.33 10.75
CA ALA A 349 1.72 -30.62 10.39
C ALA A 349 0.80 -31.77 10.83
N SER A 350 0.77 -32.85 10.06
CA SER A 350 -0.07 -34.03 10.28
C SER A 350 -0.01 -34.58 11.72
N GLN A 351 1.18 -34.60 12.32
CA GLN A 351 1.36 -35.08 13.68
C GLN A 351 0.70 -34.19 14.76
N LEU A 352 0.50 -32.90 14.47
CA LEU A 352 -0.11 -31.90 15.34
C LEU A 352 -1.59 -31.67 15.04
N SER A 353 -2.04 -31.88 13.81
CA SER A 353 -3.43 -31.62 13.39
C SER A 353 -4.45 -32.41 14.21
N ARG A 354 -4.11 -33.66 14.61
CA ARG A 354 -4.92 -34.50 15.50
C ARG A 354 -5.02 -34.02 16.95
N HIS A 355 -4.19 -33.06 17.36
CA HIS A 355 -4.18 -32.48 18.69
C HIS A 355 -4.78 -31.07 18.73
N VAL A 356 -5.36 -30.61 17.62
CA VAL A 356 -6.10 -29.35 17.57
C VAL A 356 -7.38 -29.52 18.40
N LEU A 357 -7.53 -28.66 19.39
CA LEU A 357 -8.66 -28.64 20.32
C LEU A 357 -9.76 -27.72 19.80
N GLU A 358 -9.36 -26.57 19.23
CA GLU A 358 -10.30 -25.52 18.84
C GLU A 358 -9.73 -24.66 17.70
N PHE A 359 -10.60 -24.25 16.78
CA PHE A 359 -10.31 -23.27 15.73
C PHE A 359 -11.44 -22.27 15.68
N SER A 360 -11.16 -21.02 16.03
CA SER A 360 -12.20 -20.00 16.27
C SER A 360 -11.94 -18.77 15.40
N PRO A 361 -12.28 -18.81 14.10
CA PRO A 361 -12.05 -17.70 13.17
C PRO A 361 -12.81 -16.45 13.60
N VAL A 362 -12.08 -15.34 13.75
CA VAL A 362 -12.66 -14.05 14.17
C VAL A 362 -13.01 -13.21 12.96
N ASN A 363 -12.04 -13.00 12.06
CA ASN A 363 -12.23 -12.29 10.81
C ASN A 363 -11.13 -12.68 9.79
N GLU A 364 -11.04 -11.97 8.67
CA GLU A 364 -10.06 -12.21 7.61
C GLU A 364 -8.61 -11.83 7.98
N ARG A 365 -8.39 -11.28 9.18
CA ARG A 365 -7.11 -10.76 9.68
C ARG A 365 -6.61 -11.47 10.94
N VAL A 366 -7.48 -11.97 11.79
CA VAL A 366 -7.11 -12.59 13.07
C VAL A 366 -7.79 -13.94 13.19
N VAL A 367 -6.98 -14.97 13.46
CA VAL A 367 -7.50 -16.29 13.79
C VAL A 367 -6.68 -16.99 14.88
N PRO A 368 -7.30 -17.30 16.03
CA PRO A 368 -6.75 -18.21 17.02
C PRO A 368 -7.01 -19.67 16.68
N LEU A 369 -6.03 -20.52 16.98
CA LEU A 369 -6.13 -21.97 16.95
C LEU A 369 -5.48 -22.52 18.22
N ARG A 370 -6.23 -23.37 18.94
CA ARG A 370 -5.79 -24.00 20.17
C ARG A 370 -5.43 -25.45 19.89
N LEU A 371 -4.26 -25.88 20.36
CA LEU A 371 -3.80 -27.26 20.21
C LEU A 371 -3.06 -27.74 21.46
N GLN A 372 -3.13 -29.04 21.72
CA GLN A 372 -2.33 -29.68 22.76
C GLN A 372 -0.92 -29.97 22.22
N ALA A 373 0.08 -29.30 22.79
CA ALA A 373 1.48 -29.53 22.49
C ALA A 373 2.16 -30.19 23.70
N ARG A 374 2.35 -31.51 23.62
CA ARG A 374 2.84 -32.32 24.74
C ARG A 374 1.92 -32.17 25.97
N ASP A 375 2.46 -31.75 27.09
CA ASP A 375 1.84 -31.54 28.40
C ASP A 375 1.33 -30.10 28.61
N ARG A 376 1.29 -29.27 27.56
CA ARG A 376 0.73 -27.91 27.60
C ARG A 376 -0.26 -27.63 26.48
N CYS A 377 -1.28 -26.83 26.78
CA CYS A 377 -2.14 -26.23 25.75
C CYS A 377 -1.44 -25.01 25.16
N LEU A 378 -1.44 -24.91 23.83
CA LEU A 378 -0.88 -23.82 23.06
C LEU A 378 -2.00 -23.11 22.31
N THR A 379 -2.13 -21.81 22.51
CA THR A 379 -3.00 -20.95 21.70
C THR A 379 -2.11 -20.22 20.68
N VAL A 380 -2.22 -20.60 19.41
CA VAL A 380 -1.49 -19.98 18.30
C VAL A 380 -2.41 -18.98 17.63
N VAL A 381 -2.01 -17.72 17.63
CA VAL A 381 -2.78 -16.63 17.01
C VAL A 381 -2.09 -16.22 15.71
N SER A 382 -2.78 -16.37 14.60
CA SER A 382 -2.36 -15.84 13.30
C SER A 382 -2.97 -14.46 13.10
N ALA A 383 -2.12 -13.44 12.95
CA ALA A 383 -2.55 -12.04 12.88
C ALA A 383 -1.96 -11.33 11.65
N TYR A 384 -2.80 -10.69 10.85
CA TYR A 384 -2.40 -9.87 9.71
C TYR A 384 -2.81 -8.42 9.94
N GLY A 385 -1.83 -7.59 10.31
CA GLY A 385 -2.04 -6.16 10.49
C GLY A 385 -2.52 -5.51 9.19
N PRO A 386 -3.50 -4.60 9.25
CA PRO A 386 -3.88 -3.81 8.09
C PRO A 386 -2.75 -2.84 7.72
N ASN A 387 -2.60 -2.55 6.44
CA ASN A 387 -1.65 -1.54 5.96
C ASN A 387 -2.17 -0.09 6.15
N CYS A 388 -3.45 0.05 6.51
CA CYS A 388 -4.13 1.32 6.71
C CYS A 388 -4.14 1.69 8.20
N SER A 389 -3.73 2.92 8.52
CA SER A 389 -3.72 3.43 9.90
C SER A 389 -5.12 3.55 10.52
N VAL A 390 -6.18 3.71 9.71
CA VAL A 390 -7.56 3.82 10.20
C VAL A 390 -8.09 2.49 10.73
N GLU A 391 -7.76 1.37 10.07
CA GLU A 391 -8.17 0.02 10.49
C GLU A 391 -7.26 -0.55 11.58
N TYR A 392 -6.08 0.05 11.80
CA TYR A 392 -5.06 -0.48 12.70
C TYR A 392 -5.48 -0.49 14.18
N PRO A 393 -6.08 0.57 14.75
CA PRO A 393 -6.61 0.53 16.12
C PRO A 393 -7.70 -0.53 16.30
N ILE A 394 -8.59 -0.68 15.31
CA ILE A 394 -9.66 -1.70 15.34
C ILE A 394 -9.04 -3.10 15.34
N PHE A 395 -8.05 -3.33 14.47
CA PHE A 395 -7.29 -4.57 14.44
C PHE A 395 -6.57 -4.86 15.77
N LEU A 396 -5.95 -3.85 16.40
CA LEU A 396 -5.29 -4.01 17.69
C LEU A 396 -6.28 -4.34 18.80
N GLU A 397 -7.47 -3.74 18.79
CA GLU A 397 -8.52 -4.05 19.76
C GLU A 397 -9.01 -5.49 19.59
N THR A 398 -9.34 -5.90 18.36
CA THR A 398 -9.70 -7.30 18.06
C THR A 398 -8.60 -8.27 18.46
N LEU A 399 -7.33 -7.94 18.19
CA LEU A 399 -6.21 -8.78 18.57
C LEU A 399 -6.06 -8.86 20.10
N ARG A 400 -6.23 -7.74 20.81
CA ARG A 400 -6.22 -7.70 22.27
C ARG A 400 -7.31 -8.60 22.83
N GLU A 401 -8.54 -8.47 22.35
CA GLU A 401 -9.69 -9.30 22.77
C GLU A 401 -9.39 -10.80 22.60
N VAL A 402 -8.76 -11.19 21.49
CA VAL A 402 -8.37 -12.59 21.22
C VAL A 402 -7.26 -13.06 22.17
N LEU A 403 -6.27 -12.22 22.46
CA LEU A 403 -5.17 -12.55 23.36
C LEU A 403 -5.63 -12.64 24.83
N GLU A 404 -6.51 -11.73 25.25
CA GLU A 404 -7.11 -11.71 26.59
C GLU A 404 -8.15 -12.82 26.78
N GLY A 405 -8.84 -13.23 25.71
CA GLY A 405 -9.80 -14.33 25.71
C GLY A 405 -9.16 -15.73 25.71
N ALA A 406 -7.83 -15.84 25.60
CA ALA A 406 -7.15 -17.13 25.62
C ALA A 406 -7.31 -17.84 26.99
N PRO A 407 -7.54 -19.17 27.03
CA PRO A 407 -7.75 -19.88 28.28
C PRO A 407 -6.60 -19.72 29.29
N THR A 408 -6.94 -19.46 30.55
CA THR A 408 -5.96 -19.30 31.62
C THR A 408 -5.07 -20.54 31.76
N GLY A 409 -3.76 -20.37 31.58
CA GLY A 409 -2.76 -21.44 31.64
C GLY A 409 -2.26 -21.92 30.28
N ASP A 410 -2.90 -21.52 29.18
CA ASP A 410 -2.36 -21.74 27.84
C ASP A 410 -1.07 -20.92 27.62
N SER A 411 -0.12 -21.49 26.89
CA SER A 411 0.98 -20.71 26.32
C SER A 411 0.50 -20.04 25.04
N ILE A 412 0.70 -18.74 24.90
CA ILE A 412 0.26 -17.98 23.72
C ILE A 412 1.44 -17.80 22.77
N VAL A 413 1.23 -18.09 21.49
CA VAL A 413 2.19 -17.81 20.42
C VAL A 413 1.50 -16.91 19.38
N LEU A 414 1.93 -15.66 19.33
CA LEU A 414 1.44 -14.68 18.37
C LEU A 414 2.34 -14.68 17.12
N LEU A 415 1.78 -15.15 15.99
CA LEU A 415 2.44 -15.17 14.70
C LEU A 415 1.83 -14.10 13.81
N GLY A 416 2.58 -13.03 13.57
CA GLY A 416 2.04 -11.84 12.94
C GLY A 416 2.91 -11.24 11.85
N ASP A 417 2.25 -10.56 10.95
CA ASP A 417 2.82 -9.60 10.02
C ASP A 417 2.01 -8.35 10.30
N PHE A 418 2.59 -7.49 11.11
CA PHE A 418 1.91 -6.34 11.66
C PHE A 418 2.02 -5.11 10.76
N ASN A 419 2.77 -5.18 9.64
CA ASN A 419 3.04 -3.99 8.82
C ASN A 419 3.50 -2.78 9.66
N ALA A 420 4.17 -3.04 10.79
CA ALA A 420 4.61 -2.05 11.76
C ALA A 420 6.05 -1.62 11.44
N HIS A 421 6.28 -0.31 11.34
CA HIS A 421 7.64 0.24 11.31
C HIS A 421 8.11 0.40 12.76
N VAL A 422 9.31 -0.09 13.04
CA VAL A 422 9.87 -0.03 14.38
C VAL A 422 10.41 1.37 14.62
N GLY A 423 10.04 1.96 15.76
CA GLY A 423 10.54 3.26 16.19
C GLY A 423 12.02 3.25 16.56
N ASN A 424 12.54 4.41 16.96
CA ASN A 424 13.95 4.73 17.19
C ASN A 424 14.64 3.98 18.36
N ASP A 425 14.02 2.94 18.92
CA ASP A 425 14.40 2.23 20.15
C ASP A 425 14.86 0.78 19.86
N SER A 426 15.56 0.58 18.74
CA SER A 426 16.12 -0.72 18.33
C SER A 426 17.08 -1.30 19.38
N ASP A 427 17.74 -0.44 20.16
CA ASP A 427 18.64 -0.82 21.24
C ASP A 427 17.93 -1.53 22.41
N THR A 428 16.66 -1.19 22.66
CA THR A 428 15.82 -1.74 23.73
C THR A 428 15.32 -3.15 23.41
N TRP A 429 15.23 -3.50 22.12
CA TRP A 429 14.58 -4.72 21.63
C TRP A 429 15.49 -5.54 20.69
N ARG A 430 16.80 -5.57 20.99
CA ARG A 430 17.79 -6.41 20.30
C ARG A 430 17.32 -7.87 20.24
N GLY A 431 17.17 -8.40 19.01
CA GLY A 431 16.75 -9.78 18.76
C GLY A 431 15.24 -10.02 18.57
N VAL A 432 14.40 -8.97 18.69
CA VAL A 432 12.95 -9.02 18.40
C VAL A 432 12.61 -8.33 17.06
N ILE A 433 13.57 -7.59 16.49
CA ILE A 433 13.38 -6.71 15.33
C ILE A 433 14.37 -7.12 14.24
N GLY A 434 13.88 -7.34 13.02
CA GLY A 434 14.72 -7.59 11.85
C GLY A 434 15.48 -6.33 11.44
N ASN A 435 16.76 -6.49 11.09
CA ASN A 435 17.54 -5.45 10.39
C ASN A 435 17.09 -5.30 8.94
#